data_AF-A0A940V0C9-F1
#
_entry.id   AF-A0A940V0C9-F1
#
_cell.length_a   1.000
_cell.length_b   1.000
_cell.length_c   1.000
_cell.angle_alpha   90.00
_cell.angle_beta   90.00
_cell.angle_gamma   90.00
#
_symmetry.space_group_name_H-M   'P 1'
#
loop_
_entity.id
_entity.type
_entity.pdbx_description
1 polymer ?
#
loop_
_entity_poly.entity_id
_entity_poly.type
_entity_poly.pdbx_seq_one_letter_code
_entity_poly.pdbx_strand_id
1 'polypeptide(L)'
;MKKKLLRAFRPHYFVILLVVTATIVMSGAQRISAAELKKSPYLIKVNRYYNTITIYEQEEGKEPVPVKAMTCSVGAYSRTITGAFPLKEKYRWKALMGNVWGQYSTRIVGGILFHSVYYYENGNPASLATAEFNKLGKAASHGCIRLTVADAKWIYDNCPSGTLVEIFDDKSSPGPLGKPETVKIDRTVRWDPTDPDERNPYVFRLPTISGVTDQTIPWGDKTLDVLKGITAKSASGKKLTANIKVEGEINPYVAGEYKITYSVEDELGQVKMKTAIFTVEECASSPSIIGVKDRIVAREDQINEEFALTDITAYCLDEKLDPKLIKVSIEQKSAEEYYITYKLSIGKNNKATEYATFYIDNLAPSLTGIVDKYITPGVVLSQEDVLTDITVSDNYSKLDINDIQVTLEQKEEGYYLVTYTVADEVGNTCSVWVKYYYQ
;
A
#
# COMPACT_ATOMS: atom_id res chain seq x y z
N MET A 1 35.65 70.79 79.01
CA MET A 1 34.92 71.61 80.00
C MET A 1 33.45 71.18 79.98
N LYS A 2 32.96 70.72 81.14
CA LYS A 2 31.58 70.43 81.58
C LYS A 2 30.46 70.15 80.55
N LYS A 3 29.99 68.89 80.61
CA LYS A 3 28.60 68.44 80.42
C LYS A 3 27.57 69.34 81.14
N LYS A 4 26.34 69.41 80.62
CA LYS A 4 25.08 69.27 81.38
C LYS A 4 23.97 68.79 80.43
N LEU A 5 23.40 67.58 80.58
CA LEU A 5 22.38 67.15 81.58
C LEU A 5 21.02 67.83 81.28
N LEU A 6 19.83 67.19 81.27
CA LEU A 6 19.32 65.96 81.87
C LEU A 6 17.93 65.61 81.25
N ARG A 7 17.65 64.29 81.24
CA ARG A 7 16.40 63.57 81.63
C ARG A 7 15.06 63.93 80.99
N ALA A 8 14.09 63.01 80.89
CA ALA A 8 13.96 61.54 80.85
C ALA A 8 12.46 61.28 81.09
N PHE A 9 11.82 60.40 80.33
CA PHE A 9 10.64 59.65 80.78
C PHE A 9 10.68 58.23 80.16
N ARG A 10 10.39 57.23 81.01
CA ARG A 10 10.45 55.75 80.85
C ARG A 10 9.01 55.19 80.99
N PRO A 11 8.62 53.97 80.51
CA PRO A 11 9.08 52.63 80.99
C PRO A 11 9.29 51.55 79.86
N HIS A 12 10.23 50.57 79.90
CA HIS A 12 10.26 49.22 80.57
C HIS A 12 9.18 48.22 80.05
N TYR A 13 9.42 47.00 79.53
CA TYR A 13 10.53 46.01 79.43
C TYR A 13 10.27 45.00 78.27
N PHE A 14 11.30 44.50 77.56
CA PHE A 14 11.73 43.08 77.53
C PHE A 14 12.89 42.87 76.53
N VAL A 15 13.87 42.07 76.95
CA VAL A 15 15.12 41.70 76.24
C VAL A 15 14.82 40.64 75.16
N ILE A 16 15.56 40.62 74.04
CA ILE A 16 16.13 39.40 73.40
C ILE A 16 16.99 39.77 72.16
N LEU A 17 18.27 39.40 72.27
CA LEU A 17 19.22 38.87 71.27
C LEU A 17 19.22 39.43 69.83
N LEU A 18 20.30 40.15 69.48
CA LEU A 18 20.51 40.85 68.22
C LEU A 18 21.31 39.96 67.23
N VAL A 19 20.61 39.32 66.28
CA VAL A 19 21.19 38.73 65.08
C VAL A 19 21.17 39.80 63.99
N VAL A 20 22.36 40.20 63.52
CA VAL A 20 22.55 41.18 62.46
C VAL A 20 22.17 40.54 61.12
N THR A 21 20.98 40.86 60.60
CA THR A 21 20.62 40.55 59.20
C THR A 21 21.04 41.71 58.30
N ALA A 22 22.06 41.49 57.47
CA ALA A 22 22.45 42.42 56.42
C ALA A 22 21.37 42.45 55.32
N THR A 23 20.81 43.63 55.08
CA THR A 23 19.94 43.91 53.94
C THR A 23 20.77 44.00 52.65
N ILE A 24 20.65 43.00 51.79
CA ILE A 24 21.05 43.09 50.38
C ILE A 24 19.81 43.44 49.56
N VAL A 25 19.84 44.60 48.92
CA VAL A 25 18.91 44.99 47.86
C VAL A 25 19.16 44.08 46.67
N MET A 26 18.28 43.12 46.43
CA MET A 26 18.24 42.36 45.17
C MET A 26 17.20 43.00 44.25
N SER A 27 17.68 43.58 43.16
CA SER A 27 16.91 43.92 41.97
C SER A 27 16.20 42.68 41.43
N GLY A 28 14.89 42.60 41.60
CA GLY A 28 14.06 41.57 40.99
C GLY A 28 13.91 41.81 39.49
N ALA A 29 14.83 41.30 38.68
CA ALA A 29 14.49 40.94 37.32
C ALA A 29 13.52 39.76 37.41
N GLN A 30 12.21 40.02 37.19
CA GLN A 30 11.21 38.97 37.10
C GLN A 30 11.59 38.00 35.98
N ARG A 31 12.11 36.85 36.37
CA ARG A 31 12.24 35.68 35.49
C ARG A 31 10.85 35.10 35.32
N ILE A 32 10.26 35.28 34.15
CA ILE A 32 9.09 34.48 33.75
C ILE A 32 9.57 33.03 33.66
N SER A 33 9.00 32.14 34.47
CA SER A 33 9.35 30.73 34.45
C SER A 33 8.79 30.05 33.19
N ALA A 34 9.48 29.01 32.71
CA ALA A 34 9.09 28.22 31.54
C ALA A 34 7.77 27.41 31.71
N ALA A 35 7.05 27.57 32.82
CA ALA A 35 5.90 26.76 33.19
C ALA A 35 4.52 27.30 32.73
N GLU A 36 4.44 28.42 32.00
CA GLU A 36 3.17 28.97 31.50
C GLU A 36 2.98 28.91 29.97
N LEU A 37 3.84 28.20 29.24
CA LEU A 37 3.60 27.86 27.83
C LEU A 37 2.92 26.50 27.75
N LYS A 38 1.62 26.48 27.49
CA LYS A 38 0.95 25.28 26.95
C LYS A 38 1.71 24.92 25.67
N LYS A 39 2.59 23.90 25.71
CA LYS A 39 3.41 23.51 24.56
C LYS A 39 2.45 23.25 23.40
N SER A 40 2.54 24.09 22.38
CA SER A 40 1.80 23.89 21.14
C SER A 40 2.16 22.51 20.60
N PRO A 41 1.19 21.68 20.18
CA PRO A 41 1.49 20.42 19.51
C PRO A 41 2.13 20.63 18.14
N TYR A 42 2.17 21.88 17.65
CA TYR A 42 2.71 22.23 16.34
C TYR A 42 3.89 23.19 16.41
N LEU A 43 4.82 23.03 15.46
CA LEU A 43 5.83 24.01 15.04
C LEU A 43 5.54 24.42 13.59
N ILE A 44 5.60 25.73 13.33
CA ILE A 44 5.40 26.28 12.00
C ILE A 44 6.75 26.73 11.44
N LYS A 45 7.11 26.22 10.27
CA LYS A 45 8.31 26.63 9.54
C LYS A 45 7.91 27.35 8.25
N VAL A 46 8.37 28.58 8.06
CA VAL A 46 8.11 29.37 6.86
C VAL A 46 9.39 29.61 6.09
N ASN A 47 9.48 29.00 4.91
CA ASN A 47 10.55 29.27 3.95
C ASN A 47 10.12 30.42 3.02
N ARG A 48 10.71 31.60 3.21
CA ARG A 48 10.38 32.79 2.40
C ARG A 48 10.84 32.66 0.95
N TYR A 49 11.90 31.90 0.68
CA TYR A 49 12.45 31.74 -0.67
C TYR A 49 11.44 31.02 -1.58
N TYR A 50 10.93 29.87 -1.12
CA TYR A 50 9.94 29.10 -1.86
C TYR A 50 8.50 29.57 -1.64
N ASN A 51 8.25 30.43 -0.65
CA ASN A 51 6.90 30.81 -0.22
C ASN A 51 6.07 29.58 0.21
N THR A 52 6.68 28.78 1.09
CA THR A 52 6.10 27.53 1.60
C THR A 52 6.08 27.58 3.11
N ILE A 53 4.99 27.08 3.69
CA ILE A 53 4.84 26.83 5.12
C ILE A 53 4.79 25.32 5.31
N THR A 54 5.54 24.80 6.28
CA THR A 54 5.45 23.42 6.72
C THR A 54 5.03 23.40 8.18
N ILE A 55 3.96 22.68 8.47
CA ILE A 55 3.50 22.39 9.82
C ILE A 55 4.11 21.07 10.27
N TYR A 56 4.73 21.08 11.43
CA TYR A 56 5.27 19.91 12.09
C TYR A 56 4.49 19.61 13.35
N GLU A 57 4.14 18.35 13.56
CA GLU A 57 3.72 17.85 14.87
C GLU A 57 4.95 17.67 15.76
N GLN A 58 4.81 18.04 17.03
CA GLN A 58 5.87 18.00 18.02
C GLN A 58 5.40 17.28 19.27
N GLU A 59 6.18 16.28 19.67
CA GLU A 59 6.06 15.61 20.96
C GLU A 59 7.37 15.77 21.73
N GLU A 60 7.28 15.88 23.05
CA GLU A 60 8.47 16.07 23.89
C GLU A 60 9.43 14.88 23.78
N GLY A 61 10.69 15.17 23.46
CA GLY A 61 11.74 14.16 23.30
C GLY A 61 11.73 13.44 21.95
N LYS A 62 10.89 13.84 20.99
CA LYS A 62 10.86 13.30 19.62
C LYS A 62 11.20 14.37 18.58
N GLU A 63 11.72 13.92 17.44
CA GLU A 63 11.93 14.78 16.28
C GLU A 63 10.59 15.23 15.69
N PRO A 64 10.45 16.51 15.30
CA PRO A 64 9.22 17.02 14.69
C PRO A 64 8.88 16.33 13.37
N VAL A 65 7.63 15.88 13.21
CA VAL A 65 7.16 15.17 12.01
C VAL A 65 6.38 16.14 11.11
N PRO A 66 6.74 16.32 9.83
CA PRO A 66 6.00 17.20 8.94
C PRO A 66 4.64 16.59 8.57
N VAL A 67 3.55 17.32 8.83
CA VAL A 67 2.17 16.82 8.62
C VAL A 67 1.38 17.60 7.58
N LYS A 68 1.77 18.85 7.28
CA LYS A 68 1.08 19.67 6.28
C LYS A 68 2.01 20.66 5.62
N ALA A 69 1.89 20.81 4.30
CA ALA A 69 2.48 21.91 3.55
C ALA A 69 1.39 22.87 3.09
N MET A 70 1.68 24.16 3.13
CA MET A 70 0.81 25.22 2.64
C MET A 70 1.60 26.16 1.74
N THR A 71 1.01 26.61 0.65
CA THR A 71 1.60 27.69 -0.16
C THR A 71 1.20 29.03 0.41
N CYS A 72 2.16 29.95 0.52
CA CYS A 72 1.90 31.30 0.99
C CYS A 72 2.39 32.38 0.02
N SER A 73 2.20 33.63 0.40
CA SER A 73 2.89 34.79 -0.20
C SER A 73 3.46 35.64 0.91
N VAL A 74 4.78 35.64 1.04
CA VAL A 74 5.48 36.50 2.01
C VAL A 74 5.60 37.93 1.49
N GLY A 75 6.16 38.80 2.33
CA GLY A 75 6.51 40.17 1.99
C GLY A 75 7.57 40.24 0.90
N ALA A 76 7.30 41.01 -0.15
CA ALA A 76 8.29 41.32 -1.16
C ALA A 76 9.47 42.09 -0.55
N TYR A 77 10.65 41.98 -1.16
CA TYR A 77 11.88 42.66 -0.72
C TYR A 77 12.25 42.40 0.75
N SER A 78 12.11 41.15 1.19
CA SER A 78 12.47 40.69 2.54
C SER A 78 11.75 41.40 3.69
N ARG A 79 10.57 42.01 3.43
CA ARG A 79 9.77 42.72 4.45
C ARG A 79 9.17 41.80 5.52
N THR A 80 9.02 40.50 5.24
CA THR A 80 8.71 39.51 6.27
C THR A 80 10.00 39.15 6.98
N ILE A 81 10.26 39.62 8.20
CA ILE A 81 11.53 39.35 8.90
C ILE A 81 11.73 37.86 9.22
N THR A 82 12.99 37.42 9.25
CA THR A 82 13.37 36.07 9.71
C THR A 82 13.50 36.03 11.23
N GLY A 83 13.42 34.82 11.79
CA GLY A 83 13.57 34.58 13.22
C GLY A 83 12.55 33.58 13.75
N ALA A 84 12.64 33.31 15.05
CA ALA A 84 11.73 32.45 15.77
C ALA A 84 10.78 33.31 16.63
N PHE A 85 9.48 33.19 16.39
CA PHE A 85 8.47 34.04 17.02
C PHE A 85 7.29 33.20 17.55
N PRO A 86 6.85 33.38 18.80
CA PRO A 86 5.62 32.76 19.27
C PRO A 86 4.41 33.48 18.69
N LEU A 87 3.39 32.73 18.25
CA LEU A 87 2.12 33.28 17.81
C LEU A 87 1.43 34.06 18.93
N LYS A 88 0.73 35.14 18.57
CA LYS A 88 0.02 36.01 19.50
C LYS A 88 -1.48 36.02 19.20
N GLU A 89 -2.10 37.18 19.18
CA GLU A 89 -3.54 37.34 19.05
C GLU A 89 -4.05 36.84 17.69
N LYS A 90 -5.31 36.39 17.73
CA LYS A 90 -6.04 35.85 16.58
C LYS A 90 -7.27 36.70 16.29
N TYR A 91 -7.60 36.88 15.02
CA TYR A 91 -8.74 37.69 14.57
C TYR A 91 -9.47 36.98 13.43
N ARG A 92 -10.79 36.80 13.55
CA ARG A 92 -11.60 36.25 12.45
C ARG A 92 -11.55 37.15 11.21
N TRP A 93 -11.57 38.47 11.43
CA TRP A 93 -11.35 39.52 10.44
C TRP A 93 -10.42 40.58 11.03
N LYS A 94 -9.36 40.96 10.31
CA LYS A 94 -8.42 41.99 10.76
C LYS A 94 -8.21 43.05 9.69
N ALA A 95 -8.35 44.31 10.06
CA ALA A 95 -7.94 45.44 9.23
C ALA A 95 -6.43 45.41 9.01
N LEU A 96 -6.02 45.56 7.76
CA LEU A 96 -4.65 45.53 7.26
C LEU A 96 -4.27 46.88 6.64
N MET A 97 -2.98 47.06 6.36
CA MET A 97 -2.50 48.24 5.63
C MET A 97 -3.16 48.34 4.25
N GLY A 98 -3.66 49.54 3.91
CA GLY A 98 -4.32 49.80 2.63
C GLY A 98 -5.86 49.74 2.66
N ASN A 99 -6.47 49.81 3.85
CA ASN A 99 -7.92 49.76 4.04
C ASN A 99 -8.55 48.48 3.47
N VAL A 100 -7.92 47.34 3.76
CA VAL A 100 -8.36 46.00 3.34
C VAL A 100 -8.38 45.08 4.55
N TRP A 101 -9.01 43.91 4.42
CA TRP A 101 -9.22 43.00 5.52
C TRP A 101 -8.71 41.58 5.25
N GLY A 102 -8.11 40.93 6.24
CA GLY A 102 -7.70 39.53 6.18
C GLY A 102 -8.62 38.65 7.02
N GLN A 103 -9.01 37.49 6.49
CA GLN A 103 -9.71 36.45 7.24
C GLN A 103 -8.72 35.60 8.04
N TYR A 104 -9.17 35.06 9.17
CA TYR A 104 -8.44 34.11 10.02
C TYR A 104 -7.00 34.56 10.30
N SER A 105 -6.85 35.82 10.71
CA SER A 105 -5.53 36.42 10.91
C SER A 105 -4.93 35.99 12.24
N THR A 106 -3.66 35.57 12.24
CA THR A 106 -2.91 35.19 13.44
C THR A 106 -1.60 35.97 13.50
N ARG A 107 -1.36 36.71 14.58
CA ARG A 107 -0.20 37.59 14.70
C ARG A 107 1.08 36.80 14.99
N ILE A 108 2.15 37.14 14.28
CA ILE A 108 3.49 36.56 14.46
C ILE A 108 4.34 37.55 15.28
N VAL A 109 4.67 38.69 14.67
CA VAL A 109 5.56 39.70 15.29
C VAL A 109 5.25 41.09 14.73
N GLY A 110 5.12 42.09 15.60
CA GLY A 110 4.76 43.45 15.21
C GLY A 110 3.53 43.49 14.29
N GLY A 111 3.72 44.07 13.09
CA GLY A 111 2.71 44.17 12.04
C GLY A 111 2.63 42.96 11.09
N ILE A 112 3.35 41.87 11.34
CA ILE A 112 3.36 40.66 10.49
C ILE A 112 2.37 39.64 11.06
N LEU A 113 1.45 39.20 10.20
CA LEU A 113 0.44 38.20 10.52
C LEU A 113 0.44 37.11 9.44
N PHE A 114 0.08 35.89 9.83
CA PHE A 114 -0.59 34.97 8.91
C PHE A 114 -2.02 35.47 8.69
N HIS A 115 -2.50 35.49 7.45
CA HIS A 115 -3.90 35.77 7.15
C HIS A 115 -4.27 35.26 5.74
N SER A 116 -5.55 35.13 5.42
CA SER A 116 -5.99 34.86 4.05
C SER A 116 -5.50 35.94 3.06
N VAL A 117 -5.55 35.73 1.76
CA VAL A 117 -5.52 36.84 0.80
C VAL A 117 -6.58 37.88 1.20
N TYR A 118 -6.27 39.17 1.03
CA TYR A 118 -7.11 40.21 1.56
C TYR A 118 -8.38 40.44 0.74
N TYR A 119 -9.34 41.08 1.40
CA TYR A 119 -10.67 41.41 0.93
C TYR A 119 -10.86 42.91 0.96
N TYR A 120 -11.63 43.43 0.01
CA TYR A 120 -11.90 44.86 -0.11
C TYR A 120 -12.97 45.37 0.86
N GLU A 121 -13.70 44.48 1.54
CA GLU A 121 -14.79 44.81 2.47
C GLU A 121 -14.73 43.95 3.75
N ASN A 122 -14.97 44.57 4.91
CA ASN A 122 -14.95 43.88 6.19
C ASN A 122 -16.13 42.92 6.29
N GLY A 123 -15.89 41.64 6.58
CA GLY A 123 -16.97 40.68 6.79
C GLY A 123 -17.68 40.24 5.51
N ASN A 124 -17.26 40.71 4.33
CA ASN A 124 -17.81 40.30 3.05
C ASN A 124 -16.87 39.30 2.34
N PRO A 125 -17.12 37.99 2.43
CA PRO A 125 -16.30 36.97 1.76
C PRO A 125 -16.43 36.96 0.23
N ALA A 126 -17.36 37.74 -0.34
CA ALA A 126 -17.50 37.97 -1.78
C ALA A 126 -16.72 39.20 -2.28
N SER A 127 -15.68 39.63 -1.55
CA SER A 127 -14.87 40.81 -1.90
C SER A 127 -13.37 40.51 -2.02
N LEU A 128 -13.01 39.25 -2.33
CA LEU A 128 -11.61 38.81 -2.46
C LEU A 128 -10.85 39.66 -3.50
N ALA A 129 -9.62 40.03 -3.14
CA ALA A 129 -8.66 40.59 -4.09
C ALA A 129 -8.04 39.48 -4.96
N THR A 130 -8.78 39.05 -5.98
CA THR A 130 -8.41 37.92 -6.85
C THR A 130 -7.08 38.06 -7.55
N ALA A 131 -6.68 39.27 -7.95
CA ALA A 131 -5.36 39.51 -8.51
C ALA A 131 -4.22 39.14 -7.54
N GLU A 132 -4.46 39.28 -6.23
CA GLU A 132 -3.51 38.92 -5.18
C GLU A 132 -3.60 37.44 -4.81
N PHE A 133 -4.79 36.84 -4.90
CA PHE A 133 -4.94 35.39 -4.76
C PHE A 133 -4.11 34.66 -5.82
N ASN A 134 -4.18 35.16 -7.05
CA ASN A 134 -3.38 34.68 -8.16
C ASN A 134 -1.86 34.95 -8.00
N LYS A 135 -1.42 35.63 -6.94
CA LYS A 135 0.01 35.79 -6.59
C LYS A 135 0.48 34.83 -5.50
N LEU A 136 -0.40 34.02 -4.89
CA LEU A 136 -0.01 32.95 -3.97
C LEU A 136 1.11 32.11 -4.60
N GLY A 137 2.11 31.79 -3.78
CA GLY A 137 3.36 31.13 -4.17
C GLY A 137 4.47 32.09 -4.60
N LYS A 138 4.26 33.42 -4.55
CA LYS A 138 5.25 34.45 -4.83
C LYS A 138 5.33 35.46 -3.68
N ALA A 139 6.51 36.07 -3.47
CA ALA A 139 6.65 37.18 -2.54
C ALA A 139 5.92 38.41 -3.09
N ALA A 140 4.84 38.84 -2.43
CA ALA A 140 3.89 39.81 -2.98
C ALA A 140 3.29 40.76 -1.94
N SER A 141 3.42 40.46 -0.64
CA SER A 141 2.79 41.26 0.40
C SER A 141 3.67 42.44 0.84
N HIS A 142 3.14 43.27 1.73
CA HIS A 142 3.87 44.34 2.41
C HIS A 142 4.54 43.91 3.74
N GLY A 143 4.59 42.60 4.01
CA GLY A 143 5.27 42.05 5.20
C GLY A 143 4.51 40.88 5.84
N CYS A 144 3.19 40.84 5.70
CA CYS A 144 2.37 39.71 6.15
C CYS A 144 2.59 38.44 5.32
N ILE A 145 2.12 37.31 5.81
CA ILE A 145 2.20 36.02 5.12
C ILE A 145 0.78 35.64 4.73
N ARG A 146 0.48 35.74 3.43
CA ARG A 146 -0.87 35.51 2.88
C ARG A 146 -1.06 34.05 2.50
N LEU A 147 -2.23 33.48 2.78
CA LEU A 147 -2.61 32.10 2.44
C LEU A 147 -3.99 32.06 1.76
N THR A 148 -4.41 30.89 1.32
CA THR A 148 -5.84 30.62 1.07
C THR A 148 -6.64 30.72 2.38
N VAL A 149 -7.96 30.86 2.30
CA VAL A 149 -8.82 30.88 3.49
C VAL A 149 -8.73 29.57 4.26
N ALA A 150 -8.74 28.41 3.60
CA ALA A 150 -8.62 27.12 4.27
C ALA A 150 -7.32 26.99 5.08
N ASP A 151 -6.17 27.36 4.51
CA ASP A 151 -4.88 27.26 5.20
C ASP A 151 -4.74 28.30 6.32
N ALA A 152 -5.19 29.53 6.11
CA ALA A 152 -5.22 30.56 7.16
C ALA A 152 -6.12 30.15 8.32
N LYS A 153 -7.30 29.60 8.03
CA LYS A 153 -8.23 29.04 9.02
C LYS A 153 -7.59 27.88 9.76
N TRP A 154 -6.90 26.98 9.06
CA TRP A 154 -6.25 25.84 9.70
C TRP A 154 -5.24 26.29 10.76
N ILE A 155 -4.38 27.27 10.45
CA ILE A 155 -3.45 27.85 11.44
C ILE A 155 -4.24 28.50 12.58
N TYR A 156 -5.27 29.28 12.25
CA TYR A 156 -6.11 29.97 13.22
C TYR A 156 -6.80 28.99 14.19
N ASP A 157 -7.27 27.84 13.74
CA ASP A 157 -7.98 26.86 14.59
C ASP A 157 -7.00 25.97 15.36
N ASN A 158 -5.92 25.50 14.74
CA ASN A 158 -5.08 24.42 15.27
C ASN A 158 -3.81 24.89 16.00
N CYS A 159 -3.29 26.08 15.70
CA CYS A 159 -2.02 26.56 16.27
C CYS A 159 -2.27 27.61 17.37
N PRO A 160 -2.37 27.26 18.67
CA PRO A 160 -2.68 28.20 19.75
C PRO A 160 -1.67 29.36 19.86
N SER A 161 -2.06 30.45 20.54
CA SER A 161 -1.08 31.49 20.89
C SER A 161 0.06 30.85 21.70
N GLY A 162 1.30 31.22 21.39
CA GLY A 162 2.51 30.56 21.90
C GLY A 162 3.12 29.52 20.95
N THR A 163 2.40 29.05 19.92
CA THR A 163 2.98 28.19 18.87
C THR A 163 4.20 28.87 18.24
N LEU A 164 5.32 28.14 18.18
CA LEU A 164 6.55 28.69 17.62
C LEU A 164 6.46 28.74 16.08
N VAL A 165 6.89 29.86 15.51
CA VAL A 165 7.05 30.06 14.07
C VAL A 165 8.50 30.37 13.78
N GLU A 166 9.15 29.56 12.96
CA GLU A 166 10.49 29.80 12.43
C GLU A 166 10.38 30.33 11.00
N ILE A 167 10.78 31.57 10.77
CA ILE A 167 10.83 32.18 9.44
C ILE A 167 12.29 32.24 8.99
N PHE A 168 12.59 31.63 7.84
CA PHE A 168 13.95 31.48 7.32
C PHE A 168 13.99 31.53 5.79
N ASP A 169 15.20 31.57 5.25
CA ASP A 169 15.47 31.38 3.83
C ASP A 169 16.26 30.08 3.65
N ASP A 170 15.72 29.17 2.85
CA ASP A 170 16.46 28.02 2.35
C ASP A 170 16.21 27.88 0.85
N LYS A 171 17.29 27.94 0.08
CA LYS A 171 17.25 27.84 -1.39
C LYS A 171 17.34 26.40 -1.88
N SER A 172 17.73 25.47 -1.01
CA SER A 172 17.97 24.08 -1.37
C SER A 172 16.68 23.26 -1.44
N SER A 173 15.68 23.60 -0.62
CA SER A 173 14.43 22.85 -0.54
C SER A 173 13.24 23.73 -0.16
N PRO A 174 12.03 23.50 -0.74
CA PRO A 174 10.79 24.11 -0.28
C PRO A 174 10.30 23.56 1.07
N GLY A 175 10.88 22.46 1.55
CA GLY A 175 10.43 21.71 2.72
C GLY A 175 10.24 20.22 2.41
N PRO A 176 10.16 19.34 3.43
CA PRO A 176 10.13 17.88 3.26
C PRO A 176 8.89 17.36 2.52
N LEU A 177 7.79 18.12 2.52
CA LEU A 177 6.54 17.78 1.82
C LEU A 177 6.42 18.47 0.45
N GLY A 178 7.48 19.13 -0.02
CA GLY A 178 7.44 19.90 -1.26
C GLY A 178 6.64 21.21 -1.14
N LYS A 179 6.46 21.89 -2.27
CA LYS A 179 5.62 23.09 -2.38
C LYS A 179 4.28 22.72 -3.01
N PRO A 180 3.15 22.95 -2.33
CA PRO A 180 1.83 22.73 -2.92
C PRO A 180 1.60 23.56 -4.18
N GLU A 181 0.87 23.01 -5.16
CA GLU A 181 0.47 23.77 -6.34
C GLU A 181 -0.40 24.98 -5.98
N THR A 182 -0.33 26.04 -6.77
CA THR A 182 -1.20 27.21 -6.61
C THR A 182 -2.30 27.20 -7.63
N VAL A 183 -3.53 27.40 -7.17
CA VAL A 183 -4.69 27.60 -8.05
C VAL A 183 -4.70 29.04 -8.58
N LYS A 184 -5.01 29.20 -9.86
CA LYS A 184 -5.37 30.50 -10.42
C LYS A 184 -6.86 30.51 -10.69
N ILE A 185 -7.53 31.58 -10.29
CA ILE A 185 -8.96 31.78 -10.49
C ILE A 185 -9.19 32.95 -11.46
N ASP A 186 -10.30 32.91 -12.19
CA ASP A 186 -10.66 33.98 -13.13
C ASP A 186 -10.78 35.33 -12.41
N ARG A 187 -10.36 36.43 -13.08
CA ARG A 187 -10.34 37.76 -12.47
C ARG A 187 -11.72 38.29 -12.08
N THR A 188 -12.81 37.69 -12.52
CA THR A 188 -14.19 38.01 -12.13
C THR A 188 -14.60 37.34 -10.83
N VAL A 189 -13.93 36.25 -10.43
CA VAL A 189 -14.19 35.57 -9.15
C VAL A 189 -13.91 36.53 -8.00
N ARG A 190 -14.74 36.48 -6.95
CA ARG A 190 -14.59 37.31 -5.74
C ARG A 190 -14.66 36.52 -4.43
N TRP A 191 -14.73 35.20 -4.52
CA TRP A 191 -14.64 34.30 -3.38
C TRP A 191 -13.33 33.54 -3.43
N ASP A 192 -12.78 33.24 -2.26
CA ASP A 192 -11.70 32.25 -2.17
C ASP A 192 -12.35 30.87 -2.33
N PRO A 193 -11.93 30.03 -3.29
CA PRO A 193 -12.56 28.74 -3.54
C PRO A 193 -12.43 27.77 -2.37
N THR A 194 -11.57 28.05 -1.40
CA THR A 194 -11.30 27.24 -0.21
C THR A 194 -12.01 27.75 1.05
N ASP A 195 -12.70 28.89 0.98
CA ASP A 195 -13.39 29.48 2.14
C ASP A 195 -14.59 28.64 2.55
N PRO A 196 -14.63 27.98 3.73
CA PRO A 196 -15.67 27.01 4.09
C PRO A 196 -17.05 27.62 4.37
N ASP A 197 -17.26 28.92 4.16
CA ASP A 197 -18.57 29.56 4.29
C ASP A 197 -19.61 28.88 3.38
N GLU A 198 -20.78 28.54 3.93
CA GLU A 198 -21.84 27.82 3.21
C GLU A 198 -22.39 28.59 2.01
N ARG A 199 -22.22 29.93 1.98
CA ARG A 199 -22.66 30.79 0.86
C ARG A 199 -21.64 30.82 -0.28
N ASN A 200 -20.46 30.23 -0.09
CA ASN A 200 -19.42 30.24 -1.09
C ASN A 200 -19.88 29.39 -2.30
N PRO A 201 -19.99 29.99 -3.50
CA PRO A 201 -20.44 29.28 -4.70
C PRO A 201 -19.48 28.16 -5.17
N TYR A 202 -18.31 28.04 -4.53
CA TYR A 202 -17.26 27.08 -4.85
C TYR A 202 -17.07 25.96 -3.80
N VAL A 203 -17.61 26.06 -2.58
CA VAL A 203 -17.37 25.09 -1.46
C VAL A 203 -18.02 23.73 -1.66
N PHE A 204 -18.94 23.60 -2.61
CA PHE A 204 -19.72 22.38 -2.79
C PHE A 204 -19.60 21.79 -4.20
N ARG A 205 -18.62 22.23 -4.98
CA ARG A 205 -18.42 21.67 -6.32
C ARG A 205 -17.33 20.61 -6.23
N LEU A 206 -17.78 19.36 -6.20
CA LEU A 206 -16.91 18.20 -6.43
C LEU A 206 -16.33 18.27 -7.85
N PRO A 207 -15.17 17.65 -8.10
CA PRO A 207 -14.75 17.42 -9.48
C PRO A 207 -15.82 16.59 -10.22
N THR A 208 -15.83 16.73 -11.54
CA THR A 208 -16.75 16.00 -12.42
C THR A 208 -15.98 14.89 -13.14
N ILE A 209 -16.61 13.72 -13.26
CA ILE A 209 -16.16 12.61 -14.10
C ILE A 209 -17.25 12.35 -15.14
N SER A 210 -16.89 12.42 -16.42
CA SER A 210 -17.79 12.30 -17.57
C SER A 210 -17.36 11.14 -18.46
N GLY A 211 -18.31 10.55 -19.19
CA GLY A 211 -18.06 9.42 -20.11
C GLY A 211 -18.14 8.03 -19.48
N VAL A 212 -18.32 7.94 -18.15
CA VAL A 212 -18.53 6.66 -17.47
C VAL A 212 -19.95 6.16 -17.76
N THR A 213 -20.03 5.03 -18.46
CA THR A 213 -21.24 4.29 -18.78
C THR A 213 -20.97 2.80 -18.67
N ASP A 214 -22.02 2.02 -18.44
CA ASP A 214 -21.94 0.56 -18.49
C ASP A 214 -21.60 0.11 -19.91
N GLN A 215 -20.90 -1.02 -20.04
CA GLN A 215 -20.46 -1.57 -21.32
C GLN A 215 -20.59 -3.09 -21.33
N THR A 216 -20.96 -3.63 -22.48
CA THR A 216 -20.90 -5.06 -22.74
C THR A 216 -19.63 -5.38 -23.51
N ILE A 217 -18.89 -6.39 -23.07
CA ILE A 217 -17.60 -6.79 -23.62
C ILE A 217 -17.76 -8.19 -24.21
N PRO A 218 -17.42 -8.40 -25.50
CA PRO A 218 -17.35 -9.74 -26.05
C PRO A 218 -16.36 -10.61 -25.27
N TRP A 219 -16.70 -11.89 -25.10
CA TRP A 219 -15.80 -12.84 -24.43
C TRP A 219 -14.42 -12.87 -25.11
N GLY A 220 -13.36 -12.82 -24.29
CA GLY A 220 -11.96 -12.89 -24.74
C GLY A 220 -11.38 -11.58 -25.31
N ASP A 221 -12.11 -10.45 -25.27
CA ASP A 221 -11.60 -9.18 -25.77
C ASP A 221 -10.44 -8.63 -24.90
N LYS A 222 -9.23 -8.63 -25.46
CA LYS A 222 -8.00 -8.11 -24.82
C LYS A 222 -7.76 -6.63 -25.11
N THR A 223 -8.59 -6.00 -25.94
CA THR A 223 -8.37 -4.63 -26.44
C THR A 223 -9.09 -3.56 -25.63
N LEU A 224 -9.83 -3.98 -24.59
CA LEU A 224 -10.59 -3.08 -23.74
C LEU A 224 -9.70 -2.05 -23.04
N ASP A 225 -9.94 -0.78 -23.32
CA ASP A 225 -9.40 0.35 -22.57
C ASP A 225 -10.51 0.96 -21.71
N VAL A 226 -10.47 0.67 -20.41
CA VAL A 226 -11.45 1.14 -19.43
C VAL A 226 -11.42 2.66 -19.21
N LEU A 227 -10.40 3.38 -19.69
CA LEU A 227 -10.29 4.84 -19.61
C LEU A 227 -10.74 5.54 -20.88
N LYS A 228 -11.00 4.80 -21.97
CA LYS A 228 -11.33 5.36 -23.27
C LYS A 228 -12.58 6.25 -23.20
N GLY A 229 -12.42 7.51 -23.56
CA GLY A 229 -13.50 8.50 -23.58
C GLY A 229 -13.87 9.09 -22.21
N ILE A 230 -13.23 8.65 -21.12
CA ILE A 230 -13.47 9.20 -19.79
C ILE A 230 -12.68 10.49 -19.62
N THR A 231 -13.34 11.51 -19.08
CA THR A 231 -12.71 12.80 -18.77
C THR A 231 -13.06 13.27 -17.38
N ALA A 232 -12.16 14.06 -16.78
CA ALA A 232 -12.40 14.68 -15.49
C ALA A 232 -11.97 16.14 -15.46
N LYS A 233 -12.71 16.95 -14.69
CA LYS A 233 -12.40 18.36 -14.45
C LYS A 233 -12.69 18.73 -13.00
N SER A 234 -11.86 19.61 -12.42
CA SER A 234 -12.18 20.22 -11.13
C SER A 234 -13.37 21.17 -11.24
N ALA A 235 -13.91 21.61 -10.11
CA ALA A 235 -14.94 22.63 -10.06
C ALA A 235 -14.56 23.96 -10.72
N SER A 236 -13.27 24.30 -10.70
CA SER A 236 -12.71 25.50 -11.31
C SER A 236 -12.52 25.35 -12.82
N GLY A 237 -12.75 24.14 -13.38
CA GLY A 237 -12.59 23.83 -14.79
C GLY A 237 -11.19 23.32 -15.18
N LYS A 238 -10.27 23.15 -14.22
CA LYS A 238 -8.95 22.53 -14.46
C LYS A 238 -9.14 21.11 -14.98
N LYS A 239 -8.40 20.71 -16.02
CA LYS A 239 -8.43 19.34 -16.55
C LYS A 239 -7.75 18.39 -15.57
N LEU A 240 -8.46 17.34 -15.16
CA LEU A 240 -8.00 16.30 -14.23
C LEU A 240 -8.02 14.89 -14.84
N THR A 241 -8.26 14.74 -16.15
CA THR A 241 -8.38 13.42 -16.81
C THR A 241 -7.20 12.48 -16.53
N ALA A 242 -5.98 13.01 -16.46
CA ALA A 242 -4.79 12.20 -16.19
C ALA A 242 -4.65 11.78 -14.71
N ASN A 243 -5.46 12.36 -13.82
CA ASN A 243 -5.47 12.09 -12.39
C ASN A 243 -6.56 11.09 -11.99
N ILE A 244 -7.31 10.55 -12.96
CA ILE A 244 -8.32 9.52 -12.70
C ILE A 244 -7.60 8.25 -12.25
N LYS A 245 -8.00 7.74 -11.09
CA LYS A 245 -7.61 6.43 -10.57
C LYS A 245 -8.73 5.44 -10.87
N VAL A 246 -8.34 4.22 -11.27
CA VAL A 246 -9.26 3.13 -11.58
C VAL A 246 -9.06 2.03 -10.55
N GLU A 247 -10.17 1.53 -10.00
CA GLU A 247 -10.20 0.40 -9.09
C GLU A 247 -11.13 -0.68 -9.64
N GLY A 248 -10.68 -1.93 -9.58
CA GLY A 248 -11.33 -3.10 -10.16
C GLY A 248 -10.54 -3.66 -11.34
N GLU A 249 -10.74 -4.95 -11.60
CA GLU A 249 -10.10 -5.70 -12.68
C GLU A 249 -11.16 -6.53 -13.40
N ILE A 250 -11.03 -6.66 -14.72
CA ILE A 250 -11.94 -7.43 -15.55
C ILE A 250 -11.16 -8.63 -16.07
N ASN A 251 -11.70 -9.84 -15.86
CA ASN A 251 -11.22 -11.02 -16.53
C ASN A 251 -12.05 -11.24 -17.81
N PRO A 252 -11.50 -11.00 -19.02
CA PRO A 252 -12.26 -11.09 -20.26
C PRO A 252 -12.67 -12.54 -20.59
N TYR A 253 -12.11 -13.53 -19.89
CA TYR A 253 -12.38 -14.95 -20.12
C TYR A 253 -13.41 -15.54 -19.17
N VAL A 254 -13.91 -14.76 -18.21
CA VAL A 254 -14.94 -15.19 -17.28
C VAL A 254 -16.14 -14.27 -17.44
N ALA A 255 -17.23 -14.82 -17.96
CA ALA A 255 -18.48 -14.10 -18.13
C ALA A 255 -19.07 -13.67 -16.78
N GLY A 256 -19.62 -12.46 -16.75
CA GLY A 256 -20.15 -11.88 -15.53
C GLY A 256 -20.10 -10.36 -15.54
N GLU A 257 -20.58 -9.78 -14.44
CA GLU A 257 -20.58 -8.35 -14.22
C GLU A 257 -19.38 -7.93 -13.37
N TYR A 258 -18.61 -6.99 -13.87
CA TYR A 258 -17.43 -6.43 -13.22
C TYR A 258 -17.68 -4.96 -12.91
N LYS A 259 -17.55 -4.62 -11.63
CA LYS A 259 -17.71 -3.23 -11.18
C LYS A 259 -16.37 -2.52 -11.23
N ILE A 260 -16.28 -1.49 -12.07
CA ILE A 260 -15.11 -0.62 -12.16
C ILE A 260 -15.43 0.74 -11.54
N THR A 261 -14.59 1.18 -10.62
CA THR A 261 -14.73 2.45 -9.90
C THR A 261 -13.68 3.43 -10.37
N TYR A 262 -14.14 4.59 -10.84
CA TYR A 262 -13.29 5.71 -11.24
C TYR A 262 -13.32 6.75 -10.13
N SER A 263 -12.16 7.19 -9.66
CA SER A 263 -12.04 8.27 -8.69
C SER A 263 -11.11 9.37 -9.18
N VAL A 264 -11.40 10.61 -8.80
CA VAL A 264 -10.52 11.75 -9.05
C VAL A 264 -10.55 12.68 -7.85
N GLU A 265 -9.37 13.16 -7.48
CA GLU A 265 -9.16 14.15 -6.42
C GLU A 265 -8.74 15.47 -7.05
N ASP A 266 -9.36 16.57 -6.63
CA ASP A 266 -8.99 17.90 -7.10
C ASP A 266 -7.85 18.53 -6.27
N GLU A 267 -7.37 19.69 -6.72
CA GLU A 267 -6.33 20.46 -6.03
C GLU A 267 -6.66 20.89 -4.59
N LEU A 268 -7.93 20.78 -4.18
CA LEU A 268 -8.41 21.12 -2.84
C LEU A 268 -8.61 19.87 -1.96
N GLY A 269 -8.28 18.68 -2.48
CA GLY A 269 -8.45 17.41 -1.79
C GLY A 269 -9.89 16.86 -1.85
N GLN A 270 -10.75 17.42 -2.71
CA GLN A 270 -12.12 16.92 -2.87
C GLN A 270 -12.14 15.73 -3.83
N VAL A 271 -12.77 14.64 -3.42
CA VAL A 271 -12.83 13.40 -4.20
C VAL A 271 -14.22 13.20 -4.82
N LYS A 272 -14.26 12.86 -6.11
CA LYS A 272 -15.46 12.32 -6.77
C LYS A 272 -15.21 10.90 -7.22
N MET A 273 -16.22 10.05 -7.02
CA MET A 273 -16.24 8.69 -7.55
C MET A 273 -17.44 8.48 -8.48
N LYS A 274 -17.27 7.63 -9.50
CA LYS A 274 -18.33 7.11 -10.36
C LYS A 274 -18.01 5.67 -10.73
N THR A 275 -19.03 4.83 -10.85
CA THR A 275 -18.87 3.41 -11.18
C THR A 275 -19.50 3.11 -12.54
N ALA A 276 -18.94 2.14 -13.25
CA ALA A 276 -19.56 1.48 -14.39
C ALA A 276 -19.59 -0.03 -14.15
N ILE A 277 -20.62 -0.68 -14.67
CA ILE A 277 -20.70 -2.13 -14.77
C ILE A 277 -20.26 -2.54 -16.17
N PHE A 278 -19.26 -3.42 -16.21
CA PHE A 278 -18.80 -4.06 -17.42
C PHE A 278 -19.31 -5.50 -17.43
N THR A 279 -20.13 -5.85 -18.42
CA THR A 279 -20.70 -7.19 -18.56
C THR A 279 -19.90 -7.95 -19.60
N VAL A 280 -19.10 -8.92 -19.17
CA VAL A 280 -18.42 -9.85 -20.07
C VAL A 280 -19.42 -10.92 -20.52
N GLU A 281 -19.58 -11.06 -21.83
CA GLU A 281 -20.48 -12.04 -22.43
C GLU A 281 -20.00 -13.48 -22.21
N GLU A 282 -20.93 -14.43 -22.37
CA GLU A 282 -20.64 -15.86 -22.33
C GLU A 282 -19.77 -16.27 -23.53
N CYS A 283 -18.85 -17.21 -23.31
CA CYS A 283 -18.13 -17.83 -24.41
C CYS A 283 -19.14 -18.54 -25.35
N ALA A 284 -18.94 -18.45 -26.66
CA ALA A 284 -19.84 -19.04 -27.63
C ALA A 284 -19.88 -20.59 -27.59
N SER A 285 -18.89 -21.22 -26.96
CA SER A 285 -18.76 -22.67 -26.82
C SER A 285 -18.65 -23.10 -25.36
N SER A 286 -18.99 -24.36 -25.06
CA SER A 286 -18.66 -24.93 -23.76
C SER A 286 -17.14 -25.05 -23.62
N PRO A 287 -16.57 -24.76 -22.44
CA PRO A 287 -15.14 -24.94 -22.24
C PRO A 287 -14.79 -26.44 -22.21
N SER A 288 -13.52 -26.76 -22.38
CA SER A 288 -12.98 -28.11 -22.27
C SER A 288 -11.79 -28.16 -21.30
N ILE A 289 -11.63 -29.30 -20.63
CA ILE A 289 -10.47 -29.62 -19.80
C ILE A 289 -9.76 -30.78 -20.48
N ILE A 290 -8.48 -30.62 -20.80
CA ILE A 290 -7.68 -31.57 -21.58
C ILE A 290 -6.53 -32.10 -20.71
N GLY A 291 -6.20 -33.38 -20.88
CA GLY A 291 -5.12 -34.05 -20.15
C GLY A 291 -5.59 -34.84 -18.92
N VAL A 292 -6.89 -34.83 -18.63
CA VAL A 292 -7.45 -35.59 -17.52
C VAL A 292 -7.39 -37.08 -17.84
N LYS A 293 -6.67 -37.82 -17.00
CA LYS A 293 -6.51 -39.27 -17.08
C LYS A 293 -6.24 -39.83 -15.67
N ASP A 294 -6.55 -41.10 -15.50
CA ASP A 294 -6.12 -41.86 -14.33
C ASP A 294 -4.58 -41.89 -14.25
N ARG A 295 -4.05 -41.94 -13.02
CA ARG A 295 -2.61 -41.95 -12.75
C ARG A 295 -2.26 -42.99 -11.70
N ILE A 296 -1.11 -43.62 -11.87
CA ILE A 296 -0.44 -44.38 -10.82
C ILE A 296 0.56 -43.42 -10.18
N VAL A 297 0.56 -43.33 -8.84
CA VAL A 297 1.36 -42.36 -8.09
C VAL A 297 2.08 -43.03 -6.93
N ALA A 298 3.25 -42.51 -6.57
CA ALA A 298 4.02 -43.04 -5.46
C ALA A 298 3.37 -42.64 -4.12
N ARG A 299 3.66 -43.40 -3.05
CA ARG A 299 3.07 -43.13 -1.73
C ARG A 299 3.52 -41.80 -1.13
N GLU A 300 4.72 -41.37 -1.47
CA GLU A 300 5.33 -40.10 -1.07
C GLU A 300 4.82 -38.90 -1.86
N ASP A 301 4.14 -39.13 -2.98
CA ASP A 301 3.58 -38.04 -3.79
C ASP A 301 2.51 -37.31 -2.99
N GLN A 302 2.65 -36.00 -2.93
CA GLN A 302 1.65 -35.14 -2.29
C GLN A 302 0.51 -34.88 -3.27
N ILE A 303 -0.54 -35.70 -3.19
CA ILE A 303 -1.76 -35.54 -3.99
C ILE A 303 -2.52 -34.30 -3.53
N ASN A 304 -2.09 -33.15 -4.06
CA ASN A 304 -2.68 -31.83 -3.84
C ASN A 304 -3.17 -31.24 -5.17
N GLU A 305 -3.77 -30.05 -5.12
CA GLU A 305 -4.34 -29.39 -6.31
C GLU A 305 -3.29 -29.12 -7.40
N GLU A 306 -2.08 -28.69 -7.02
CA GLU A 306 -0.98 -28.42 -7.96
C GLU A 306 -0.54 -29.71 -8.67
N PHE A 307 -0.37 -30.80 -7.93
CA PHE A 307 -0.03 -32.11 -8.48
C PHE A 307 -1.12 -32.60 -9.45
N ALA A 308 -2.39 -32.50 -9.05
CA ALA A 308 -3.52 -32.90 -9.89
C ALA A 308 -3.59 -32.08 -11.20
N LEU A 309 -3.25 -30.80 -11.17
CA LEU A 309 -3.24 -29.91 -12.34
C LEU A 309 -2.02 -30.10 -13.26
N THR A 310 -1.06 -30.96 -12.93
CA THR A 310 0.08 -31.27 -13.80
C THR A 310 -0.40 -31.76 -15.18
N ASP A 311 0.11 -31.17 -16.25
CA ASP A 311 -0.29 -31.43 -17.65
C ASP A 311 -1.78 -31.21 -17.98
N ILE A 312 -2.54 -30.59 -17.07
CA ILE A 312 -3.93 -30.23 -17.32
C ILE A 312 -3.99 -28.85 -17.98
N THR A 313 -4.77 -28.76 -19.05
CA THR A 313 -5.03 -27.50 -19.74
C THR A 313 -6.52 -27.29 -19.92
N ALA A 314 -6.95 -26.04 -20.05
CA ALA A 314 -8.33 -25.70 -20.31
C ALA A 314 -8.44 -24.73 -21.48
N TYR A 315 -9.50 -24.88 -22.24
CA TYR A 315 -9.78 -24.05 -23.41
C TYR A 315 -11.25 -23.64 -23.44
N CYS A 316 -11.52 -22.49 -24.05
CA CYS A 316 -12.82 -22.22 -24.65
C CYS A 316 -12.59 -21.68 -26.05
N LEU A 317 -13.26 -22.28 -27.04
CA LEU A 317 -12.86 -22.14 -28.45
C LEU A 317 -11.38 -22.55 -28.60
N ASP A 318 -10.56 -21.72 -29.25
CA ASP A 318 -9.12 -21.94 -29.43
C ASP A 318 -8.27 -21.18 -28.39
N GLU A 319 -8.90 -20.43 -27.47
CA GLU A 319 -8.18 -19.67 -26.45
C GLU A 319 -7.88 -20.53 -25.23
N LYS A 320 -6.59 -20.62 -24.89
CA LYS A 320 -6.12 -21.27 -23.67
C LYS A 320 -6.50 -20.44 -22.45
N LEU A 321 -7.13 -21.08 -21.47
CA LEU A 321 -7.57 -20.48 -20.21
C LEU A 321 -6.49 -20.61 -19.14
N ASP A 322 -6.52 -19.72 -18.16
CA ASP A 322 -5.68 -19.84 -16.96
C ASP A 322 -6.06 -21.12 -16.20
N PRO A 323 -5.13 -22.05 -15.95
CA PRO A 323 -5.39 -23.26 -15.17
C PRO A 323 -5.99 -22.99 -13.79
N LYS A 324 -5.75 -21.81 -13.19
CA LYS A 324 -6.34 -21.41 -11.90
C LYS A 324 -7.87 -21.27 -11.93
N LEU A 325 -8.47 -21.23 -13.12
CA LEU A 325 -9.93 -21.25 -13.28
C LEU A 325 -10.53 -22.64 -13.05
N ILE A 326 -9.70 -23.69 -13.10
CA ILE A 326 -10.09 -25.06 -12.80
C ILE A 326 -10.05 -25.24 -11.28
N LYS A 327 -11.19 -25.60 -10.69
CA LYS A 327 -11.28 -25.99 -9.28
C LYS A 327 -11.10 -27.48 -9.17
N VAL A 328 -10.14 -27.93 -8.37
CA VAL A 328 -9.91 -29.35 -8.12
C VAL A 328 -10.53 -29.77 -6.77
N SER A 329 -11.26 -30.87 -6.77
CA SER A 329 -11.71 -31.56 -5.57
C SER A 329 -11.05 -32.92 -5.50
N ILE A 330 -10.42 -33.23 -4.37
CA ILE A 330 -9.68 -34.47 -4.15
C ILE A 330 -10.36 -35.20 -3.00
N GLU A 331 -10.84 -36.42 -3.26
CA GLU A 331 -11.50 -37.25 -2.27
C GLU A 331 -10.78 -38.59 -2.15
N GLN A 332 -10.18 -38.87 -0.99
CA GLN A 332 -9.59 -40.17 -0.71
C GLN A 332 -10.70 -41.21 -0.50
N LYS A 333 -10.82 -42.19 -1.39
CA LYS A 333 -11.82 -43.26 -1.31
C LYS A 333 -11.34 -44.46 -0.50
N SER A 334 -10.05 -44.76 -0.56
CA SER A 334 -9.42 -45.83 0.22
C SER A 334 -7.97 -45.44 0.57
N ALA A 335 -7.24 -46.33 1.24
CA ALA A 335 -5.82 -46.11 1.51
C ALA A 335 -4.99 -45.93 0.22
N GLU A 336 -5.47 -46.44 -0.92
CA GLU A 336 -4.74 -46.54 -2.18
C GLU A 336 -5.44 -45.84 -3.37
N GLU A 337 -6.57 -45.16 -3.14
CA GLU A 337 -7.38 -44.63 -4.24
C GLU A 337 -7.94 -43.24 -3.92
N TYR A 338 -7.75 -42.30 -4.86
CA TYR A 338 -8.25 -40.92 -4.78
C TYR A 338 -9.10 -40.59 -6.00
N TYR A 339 -10.28 -40.03 -5.77
CA TYR A 339 -11.13 -39.50 -6.83
C TYR A 339 -10.87 -38.00 -6.98
N ILE A 340 -10.46 -37.63 -8.18
CA ILE A 340 -10.16 -36.25 -8.56
C ILE A 340 -11.27 -35.74 -9.45
N THR A 341 -11.89 -34.62 -9.06
CA THR A 341 -12.89 -33.92 -9.86
C THR A 341 -12.37 -32.54 -10.26
N TYR A 342 -12.31 -32.28 -11.56
CA TYR A 342 -11.91 -31.00 -12.12
C TYR A 342 -13.16 -30.24 -12.56
N LYS A 343 -13.39 -29.03 -12.03
CA LYS A 343 -14.55 -28.19 -12.39
C LYS A 343 -14.09 -26.85 -12.93
N LEU A 344 -14.48 -26.56 -14.16
CA LEU A 344 -14.25 -25.26 -14.79
C LEU A 344 -15.60 -24.56 -14.96
N SER A 345 -15.66 -23.30 -14.54
CA SER A 345 -16.85 -22.45 -14.69
C SER A 345 -16.42 -21.06 -15.10
N ILE A 346 -16.54 -20.76 -16.39
CA ILE A 346 -16.22 -19.44 -16.97
C ILE A 346 -17.46 -18.60 -17.22
N GLY A 347 -18.62 -19.02 -16.70
CA GLY A 347 -19.86 -18.27 -16.79
C GLY A 347 -21.04 -19.04 -16.20
N LYS A 348 -22.26 -18.52 -16.39
CA LYS A 348 -23.47 -19.14 -15.85
C LYS A 348 -23.75 -20.47 -16.51
N ASN A 349 -23.63 -20.51 -17.84
CA ASN A 349 -23.90 -21.69 -18.67
C ASN A 349 -22.62 -22.36 -19.19
N ASN A 350 -21.47 -21.69 -19.15
CA ASN A 350 -20.21 -22.21 -19.67
C ASN A 350 -19.41 -22.92 -18.59
N LYS A 351 -19.62 -24.24 -18.50
CA LYS A 351 -19.03 -25.13 -17.48
C LYS A 351 -18.52 -26.42 -18.10
N ALA A 352 -17.48 -26.98 -17.50
CA ALA A 352 -16.98 -28.32 -17.79
C ALA A 352 -16.66 -29.05 -16.48
N THR A 353 -16.79 -30.37 -16.50
CA THR A 353 -16.42 -31.23 -15.37
C THR A 353 -15.83 -32.52 -15.89
N GLU A 354 -14.65 -32.86 -15.39
CA GLU A 354 -13.92 -34.07 -15.73
C GLU A 354 -13.50 -34.82 -14.46
N TYR A 355 -13.24 -36.11 -14.61
CA TYR A 355 -12.92 -37.02 -13.50
C TYR A 355 -11.67 -37.83 -13.81
N ALA A 356 -10.86 -38.08 -12.78
CA ALA A 356 -9.76 -39.03 -12.82
C ALA A 356 -9.65 -39.78 -11.49
N THR A 357 -9.04 -40.95 -11.53
CA THR A 357 -8.68 -41.73 -10.36
C THR A 357 -7.18 -41.83 -10.25
N PHE A 358 -6.64 -41.48 -9.08
CA PHE A 358 -5.22 -41.68 -8.78
C PHE A 358 -5.08 -42.89 -7.86
N TYR A 359 -4.26 -43.85 -8.28
CA TYR A 359 -3.98 -45.08 -7.57
C TYR A 359 -2.59 -44.98 -6.93
N ILE A 360 -2.50 -45.13 -5.61
CA ILE A 360 -1.22 -45.22 -4.92
C ILE A 360 -0.69 -46.63 -5.11
N ASP A 361 0.47 -46.73 -5.77
CA ASP A 361 1.20 -47.98 -5.86
C ASP A 361 2.32 -48.04 -4.82
N ASN A 362 2.23 -49.02 -3.93
CA ASN A 362 3.14 -49.19 -2.80
C ASN A 362 3.78 -50.59 -2.75
N LEU A 363 3.49 -51.43 -3.74
CA LEU A 363 3.99 -52.79 -3.81
C LEU A 363 5.08 -52.84 -4.89
N ALA A 364 6.18 -53.48 -4.56
CA ALA A 364 7.18 -53.80 -5.57
C ALA A 364 6.67 -54.93 -6.48
N PRO A 365 7.14 -54.99 -7.73
CA PRO A 365 6.80 -56.08 -8.64
C PRO A 365 7.15 -57.45 -8.06
N SER A 366 6.41 -58.48 -8.46
CA SER A 366 6.68 -59.87 -8.07
C SER A 366 7.37 -60.62 -9.21
N LEU A 367 8.51 -61.24 -8.90
CA LEU A 367 9.23 -62.16 -9.78
C LEU A 367 8.97 -63.60 -9.35
N THR A 368 8.63 -64.49 -10.29
CA THR A 368 8.49 -65.94 -10.02
C THR A 368 9.27 -66.77 -11.04
N GLY A 369 9.50 -68.05 -10.74
CA GLY A 369 10.34 -68.94 -11.56
C GLY A 369 11.85 -68.82 -11.31
N ILE A 370 12.24 -68.00 -10.33
CA ILE A 370 13.63 -67.80 -9.93
C ILE A 370 14.03 -68.88 -8.93
N VAL A 371 14.85 -69.83 -9.38
CA VAL A 371 15.39 -70.93 -8.58
C VAL A 371 16.85 -71.18 -8.96
N ASP A 372 17.62 -71.77 -8.04
CA ASP A 372 18.98 -72.23 -8.33
C ASP A 372 18.97 -73.23 -9.50
N LYS A 373 19.96 -73.13 -10.39
CA LYS A 373 20.11 -74.01 -11.56
C LYS A 373 21.50 -74.63 -11.60
N TYR A 374 21.63 -75.73 -12.33
CA TYR A 374 22.91 -76.36 -12.63
C TYR A 374 23.21 -76.17 -14.11
N ILE A 375 24.45 -75.76 -14.42
CA ILE A 375 24.93 -75.50 -15.78
C ILE A 375 26.15 -76.36 -16.07
N THR A 376 26.34 -76.70 -17.34
CA THR A 376 27.48 -77.50 -17.78
C THR A 376 28.80 -76.73 -17.54
N PRO A 377 29.86 -77.38 -17.02
CA PRO A 377 31.18 -76.77 -16.90
C PRO A 377 31.65 -76.12 -18.21
N GLY A 378 32.14 -74.88 -18.13
CA GLY A 378 32.66 -74.13 -19.28
C GLY A 378 31.62 -73.31 -20.06
N VAL A 379 30.34 -73.38 -19.70
CA VAL A 379 29.30 -72.47 -20.25
C VAL A 379 29.48 -71.07 -19.68
N VAL A 380 29.45 -70.07 -20.56
CA VAL A 380 29.37 -68.65 -20.20
C VAL A 380 27.91 -68.23 -20.34
N LEU A 381 27.26 -67.86 -19.23
CA LEU A 381 25.86 -67.41 -19.24
C LEU A 381 25.74 -66.01 -19.85
N SER A 382 24.73 -65.81 -20.69
CA SER A 382 24.23 -64.50 -21.09
C SER A 382 23.01 -64.10 -20.26
N GLN A 383 22.59 -62.83 -20.37
CA GLN A 383 21.37 -62.35 -19.70
C GLN A 383 20.10 -63.02 -20.24
N GLU A 384 20.05 -63.33 -21.53
CA GLU A 384 18.90 -64.00 -22.16
C GLU A 384 18.75 -65.45 -21.67
N ASP A 385 19.87 -66.16 -21.46
CA ASP A 385 19.87 -67.55 -21.00
C ASP A 385 19.20 -67.72 -19.62
N VAL A 386 19.22 -66.67 -18.81
CA VAL A 386 18.76 -66.70 -17.43
C VAL A 386 17.34 -66.13 -17.23
N LEU A 387 16.66 -65.70 -18.30
CA LEU A 387 15.30 -65.14 -18.27
C LEU A 387 14.20 -66.13 -18.72
N THR A 388 14.58 -67.30 -19.23
CA THR A 388 13.68 -68.22 -19.96
C THR A 388 12.49 -68.78 -19.17
N ASP A 389 12.59 -68.88 -17.85
CA ASP A 389 11.52 -69.42 -16.97
C ASP A 389 10.99 -68.38 -15.97
N ILE A 390 11.34 -67.11 -16.15
CA ILE A 390 10.98 -66.05 -15.22
C ILE A 390 9.69 -65.38 -15.66
N THR A 391 8.83 -65.06 -14.71
CA THR A 391 7.68 -64.21 -14.94
C THR A 391 7.74 -63.02 -14.00
N VAL A 392 7.29 -61.87 -14.50
CA VAL A 392 7.12 -60.64 -13.74
C VAL A 392 5.65 -60.24 -13.77
N SER A 393 5.16 -59.71 -12.65
CA SER A 393 3.81 -59.18 -12.52
C SER A 393 3.79 -58.07 -11.47
N ASP A 394 2.82 -57.18 -11.59
CA ASP A 394 2.61 -56.08 -10.67
C ASP A 394 1.11 -55.78 -10.52
N ASN A 395 0.70 -55.10 -9.44
CA ASN A 395 -0.69 -54.76 -9.15
C ASN A 395 -1.25 -53.65 -10.05
N TYR A 396 -0.42 -52.70 -10.49
CA TYR A 396 -0.85 -51.61 -11.39
C TYR A 396 0.00 -51.51 -12.66
N SER A 397 1.31 -51.67 -12.53
CA SER A 397 2.25 -51.49 -13.62
C SER A 397 2.19 -52.65 -14.61
N LYS A 398 2.18 -52.33 -15.90
CA LYS A 398 2.25 -53.35 -16.96
C LYS A 398 3.71 -53.64 -17.27
N LEU A 399 4.25 -54.68 -16.64
CA LEU A 399 5.64 -55.11 -16.80
C LEU A 399 5.76 -56.34 -17.69
N ASP A 400 6.88 -56.45 -18.40
CA ASP A 400 7.28 -57.61 -19.19
C ASP A 400 8.72 -58.06 -18.90
N ILE A 401 9.11 -59.20 -19.47
CA ILE A 401 10.42 -59.83 -19.21
C ILE A 401 11.60 -58.90 -19.53
N ASN A 402 11.45 -57.96 -20.47
CA ASN A 402 12.50 -57.05 -20.90
C ASN A 402 12.72 -55.91 -19.88
N ASP A 403 11.79 -55.69 -18.95
CA ASP A 403 11.94 -54.73 -17.86
C ASP A 403 12.86 -55.26 -16.74
N ILE A 404 13.16 -56.56 -16.76
CA ILE A 404 14.02 -57.20 -15.76
C ILE A 404 15.49 -56.93 -16.11
N GLN A 405 16.16 -56.22 -15.22
CA GLN A 405 17.60 -56.03 -15.26
C GLN A 405 18.32 -57.22 -14.64
N VAL A 406 19.28 -57.78 -15.37
CA VAL A 406 20.04 -58.97 -14.94
C VAL A 406 21.51 -58.61 -14.74
N THR A 407 22.05 -58.94 -13.56
CA THR A 407 23.49 -58.88 -13.28
C THR A 407 24.04 -60.30 -13.10
N LEU A 408 25.13 -60.61 -13.79
CA LEU A 408 25.81 -61.91 -13.73
C LEU A 408 27.21 -61.71 -13.15
N GLU A 409 27.50 -62.38 -12.03
CA GLU A 409 28.82 -62.32 -11.40
C GLU A 409 29.38 -63.74 -11.21
N GLN A 410 30.49 -64.05 -11.88
CA GLN A 410 31.18 -65.32 -11.70
C GLN A 410 31.94 -65.31 -10.37
N LYS A 411 31.68 -66.30 -9.51
CA LYS A 411 32.35 -66.45 -8.21
C LYS A 411 33.44 -67.51 -8.30
N GLU A 412 34.54 -67.29 -7.57
CA GLU A 412 35.70 -68.20 -7.51
C GLU A 412 35.32 -69.61 -6.99
N GLU A 413 34.19 -69.70 -6.28
CA GLU A 413 33.61 -70.91 -5.69
C GLU A 413 32.86 -71.80 -6.70
N GLY A 414 32.91 -71.50 -8.00
CA GLY A 414 32.38 -72.38 -9.05
C GLY A 414 30.90 -72.21 -9.35
N TYR A 415 30.37 -71.00 -9.25
CA TYR A 415 28.99 -70.68 -9.65
C TYR A 415 28.87 -69.23 -10.17
N TYR A 416 27.79 -68.94 -10.90
CA TYR A 416 27.35 -67.56 -11.18
C TYR A 416 26.33 -67.10 -10.13
N LEU A 417 26.55 -65.94 -9.53
CA LEU A 417 25.52 -65.22 -8.80
C LEU A 417 24.71 -64.40 -9.81
N VAL A 418 23.46 -64.76 -10.00
CA VAL A 418 22.54 -64.06 -10.92
C VAL A 418 21.60 -63.21 -10.07
N THR A 419 21.58 -61.90 -10.31
CA THR A 419 20.66 -60.96 -9.64
C THR A 419 19.68 -60.42 -10.66
N TYR A 420 18.39 -60.54 -10.37
CA TYR A 420 17.29 -59.99 -11.15
C TYR A 420 16.73 -58.80 -10.39
N THR A 421 16.62 -57.67 -11.05
CA THR A 421 16.04 -56.44 -10.49
C THR A 421 15.01 -55.88 -11.46
N VAL A 422 13.83 -55.53 -10.96
CA VAL A 422 12.79 -54.87 -11.75
C VAL A 422 12.17 -53.74 -10.92
N ALA A 423 11.75 -52.67 -11.60
CA ALA A 423 11.07 -51.53 -11.01
C ALA A 423 9.71 -51.33 -11.71
N ASP A 424 8.71 -50.86 -10.97
CA ASP A 424 7.39 -50.48 -11.49
C ASP A 424 7.39 -49.02 -12.05
N GLU A 425 6.22 -48.51 -12.47
CA GLU A 425 6.08 -47.15 -13.03
C GLU A 425 6.39 -46.04 -12.01
N VAL A 426 6.24 -46.31 -10.71
CA VAL A 426 6.45 -45.34 -9.63
C VAL A 426 7.78 -45.52 -8.88
N GLY A 427 8.58 -46.52 -9.26
CA GLY A 427 9.91 -46.80 -8.75
C GLY A 427 9.99 -47.81 -7.60
N ASN A 428 8.93 -48.53 -7.25
CA ASN A 428 9.06 -49.64 -6.31
C ASN A 428 9.88 -50.76 -6.96
N THR A 429 10.90 -51.26 -6.26
CA THR A 429 11.85 -52.22 -6.82
C THR A 429 11.79 -53.57 -6.13
N CYS A 430 11.87 -54.64 -6.91
CA CYS A 430 12.09 -56.00 -6.43
C CYS A 430 13.45 -56.49 -6.91
N SER A 431 14.22 -57.11 -6.01
CA SER A 431 15.52 -57.70 -6.35
C SER A 431 15.66 -59.10 -5.72
N VAL A 432 15.96 -60.09 -6.55
CA VAL A 432 16.11 -61.50 -6.16
C VAL A 432 17.39 -62.05 -6.77
N TRP A 433 18.13 -62.85 -6.02
CA TRP A 433 19.33 -63.52 -6.52
C TRP A 433 19.26 -65.03 -6.36
N VAL A 434 19.93 -65.74 -7.26
CA VAL A 434 20.07 -67.21 -7.27
C VAL A 434 21.47 -67.61 -7.73
N LYS A 435 21.81 -68.87 -7.49
CA LYS A 435 23.08 -69.45 -7.88
C LYS A 435 22.91 -70.42 -9.04
N TYR A 436 23.76 -70.25 -10.04
CA TYR A 436 23.89 -71.17 -11.17
C TYR A 436 25.21 -71.93 -11.01
N TYR A 437 25.15 -73.17 -10.53
CA TYR A 437 26.32 -73.99 -10.19
C TYR A 437 26.88 -74.69 -11.43
N TYR A 438 28.20 -74.75 -11.58
CA TYR A 438 28.80 -75.69 -12.52
C TYR A 438 28.63 -77.12 -11.99
N GLN A 439 28.10 -78.00 -12.83
CA GLN A 439 27.79 -79.39 -12.49
C GLN A 439 29.00 -80.32 -12.49
#